data_AF-A0A931JZ62-F1
#
_entry.id   AF-A0A931JZ62-F1
#
_cell.length_a   1.000
_cell.length_b   1.000
_cell.length_c   1.000
_cell.angle_alpha   90.00
_cell.angle_beta   90.00
_cell.angle_gamma   90.00
#
_symmetry.space_group_name_H-M   'P 1'
#
loop_
_entity.id
_entity.type
_entity.pdbx_description
1 polymer ?
#
loop_
_entity_poly.entity_id
_entity_poly.type
_entity_poly.pdbx_seq_one_letter_code
_entity_poly.pdbx_strand_id
1 'polypeptide(L)'
;MRRGQEPREEMGEDKGFSKGELMEAASMSAKVFDAIRKAARVKGPSHGGLRWMFPFEDIVTMIHRAESGSFSERGSTASVAWRALLEEKGVKVPAKKK
;
A
#
# COMPACT_ATOMS: atom_id res chain seq x y z
N MET A 1 -20.81 9.83 -11.22
CA MET A 1 -19.48 9.20 -11.36
C MET A 1 -18.43 10.31 -11.34
N ARG A 2 -17.47 10.30 -10.41
CA ARG A 2 -16.41 11.36 -10.33
C ARG A 2 -15.26 11.00 -11.28
N ARG A 3 -14.81 11.98 -12.07
CA ARG A 3 -13.65 11.91 -12.99
C ARG A 3 -12.41 11.36 -12.26
N GLY A 4 -11.82 10.29 -12.79
CA GLY A 4 -10.49 9.78 -12.38
C GLY A 4 -10.47 8.42 -11.67
N GLN A 5 -11.60 7.73 -11.54
CA GLN A 5 -11.62 6.32 -11.14
C GLN A 5 -11.74 5.44 -12.38
N GLU A 6 -10.62 5.13 -13.03
CA GLU A 6 -10.57 3.93 -13.85
C GLU A 6 -10.55 2.73 -12.89
N PRO A 7 -11.47 1.76 -12.99
CA PRO A 7 -11.39 0.55 -12.19
C PRO A 7 -10.11 -0.17 -12.57
N ARG A 8 -9.10 -0.15 -11.70
CA ARG A 8 -7.90 -0.98 -11.86
C ARG A 8 -8.21 -2.39 -11.35
N GLU A 9 -9.31 -2.96 -11.84
CA GLU A 9 -9.86 -4.25 -11.41
C GLU A 9 -9.20 -5.42 -12.15
N GLU A 10 -8.37 -5.16 -13.16
CA GLU A 10 -7.71 -6.19 -13.99
C GLU A 10 -6.18 -6.05 -14.00
N MET A 11 -5.56 -5.86 -12.84
CA MET A 11 -4.13 -6.17 -12.72
C MET A 11 -3.99 -7.63 -12.34
N GLY A 12 -3.37 -8.44 -13.20
CA GLY A 12 -3.06 -9.84 -12.89
C GLY A 12 -2.38 -9.98 -11.53
N GLU A 13 -2.69 -11.09 -10.83
CA GLU A 13 -2.27 -11.39 -9.44
C GLU A 13 -0.75 -11.31 -9.22
N ASP A 14 0.05 -11.34 -10.29
CA ASP A 14 1.51 -11.25 -10.27
C ASP A 14 2.07 -9.83 -10.19
N LYS A 15 1.23 -8.78 -10.21
CA LYS A 15 1.70 -7.38 -10.36
C LYS A 15 1.33 -6.45 -9.21
N GLY A 16 0.64 -6.93 -8.18
CA GLY A 16 0.19 -6.09 -7.07
C GLY A 16 -0.47 -6.86 -5.94
N PHE A 17 -0.94 -6.11 -4.94
CA PHE A 17 -1.75 -6.63 -3.85
C PHE A 17 -3.04 -5.84 -3.73
N SER A 18 -4.10 -6.51 -3.32
CA SER A 18 -5.37 -5.86 -3.03
C SER A 18 -5.27 -5.01 -1.75
N LYS A 19 -6.13 -4.00 -1.65
CA LYS A 19 -6.28 -3.21 -0.42
C LYS A 19 -6.54 -4.10 0.80
N GLY A 20 -7.34 -5.15 0.64
CA GLY A 20 -7.67 -6.12 1.69
C GLY A 20 -6.42 -6.81 2.22
N GLU A 21 -5.63 -7.42 1.34
CA GLU A 21 -4.39 -8.11 1.70
C GLU A 21 -3.39 -7.19 2.40
N LEU A 22 -3.22 -5.96 1.89
CA LEU A 22 -2.32 -4.98 2.50
C LEU A 22 -2.80 -4.55 3.90
N MET A 23 -4.10 -4.42 4.10
CA MET A 23 -4.67 -4.08 5.41
C MET A 23 -4.55 -5.23 6.39
N GLU A 24 -4.80 -6.46 5.94
CA GLU A 24 -4.72 -7.69 6.73
C GLU A 24 -3.28 -7.95 7.18
N ALA A 25 -2.33 -7.93 6.26
CA ALA A 25 -0.92 -8.17 6.58
C ALA A 25 -0.36 -7.19 7.61
N ALA A 26 -0.79 -5.92 7.54
CA ALA A 26 -0.38 -4.90 8.50
C ALA A 26 -1.31 -4.77 9.72
N SER A 27 -2.33 -5.63 9.83
CA SER A 27 -3.35 -5.60 10.89
C SER A 27 -3.91 -4.19 11.16
N MET A 28 -4.25 -3.47 10.09
CA MET A 28 -4.64 -2.06 10.17
C MET A 28 -6.06 -1.79 9.67
N SER A 29 -6.67 -0.72 10.18
CA SER A 29 -7.98 -0.28 9.72
C SER A 29 -7.91 0.49 8.40
N ALA A 30 -9.03 0.51 7.66
CA ALA A 30 -9.14 1.24 6.39
C ALA A 30 -8.80 2.73 6.52
N LYS A 31 -9.08 3.34 7.68
CA LYS A 31 -8.77 4.74 7.97
C LYS A 31 -7.26 4.98 8.04
N VAL A 32 -6.52 4.08 8.68
CA VAL A 32 -5.05 4.18 8.79
C VAL A 32 -4.42 3.95 7.42
N PHE A 33 -4.87 2.91 6.71
CA PHE A 33 -4.43 2.63 5.34
C PHE A 33 -4.61 3.85 4.43
N ASP A 34 -5.81 4.45 4.42
CA ASP A 34 -6.10 5.61 3.58
C ASP A 34 -5.26 6.84 3.96
N ALA A 35 -4.97 7.03 5.24
CA ALA A 35 -4.07 8.09 5.69
C ALA A 35 -2.65 7.92 5.13
N ILE A 36 -2.09 6.70 5.19
CA ILE A 36 -0.76 6.40 4.64
C ILE A 36 -0.76 6.58 3.11
N ARG A 37 -1.74 6.00 2.41
CA ARG A 37 -1.90 6.11 0.95
C ARG A 37 -1.96 7.58 0.50
N LYS A 38 -2.81 8.39 1.14
CA LYS A 38 -2.94 9.81 0.83
C LYS A 38 -1.66 10.58 1.09
N ALA A 39 -0.98 10.30 2.20
CA ALA A 39 0.29 10.94 2.48
C ALA A 39 1.41 10.52 1.53
N ALA A 40 1.31 9.32 0.95
CA ALA A 40 2.18 8.82 -0.12
C ALA A 40 1.76 9.34 -1.50
N ARG A 41 0.64 10.08 -1.60
CA ARG A 41 0.03 10.59 -2.85
C ARG A 41 -0.31 9.49 -3.86
N VAL A 42 -0.49 8.25 -3.39
CA VAL A 42 -0.90 7.11 -4.22
C VAL A 42 -2.40 7.20 -4.50
N LYS A 43 -2.83 6.95 -5.74
CA LYS A 43 -4.24 6.97 -6.13
C LYS A 43 -4.95 5.70 -5.65
N GLY A 44 -6.24 5.79 -5.34
CA GLY A 44 -7.02 4.62 -4.93
C GLY A 44 -8.28 4.99 -4.13
N PRO A 45 -9.11 3.98 -3.80
CA PRO A 45 -10.38 4.18 -3.12
C PRO A 45 -10.18 4.55 -1.65
N SER A 46 -10.81 5.66 -1.24
CA SER A 46 -10.82 6.08 0.17
C SER A 46 -11.68 5.14 1.02
N HIS A 47 -12.90 4.86 0.58
CA HIS A 47 -13.85 3.96 1.24
C HIS A 47 -14.12 2.71 0.39
N GLY A 48 -14.27 1.56 1.04
CA GLY A 48 -14.43 0.28 0.36
C GLY A 48 -13.22 -0.07 -0.52
N GLY A 49 -13.49 -0.79 -1.61
CA GLY A 49 -12.46 -1.17 -2.59
C GLY A 49 -11.44 -2.15 -2.02
N LEU A 50 -11.88 -3.13 -1.22
CA LEU A 50 -10.97 -4.15 -0.67
C LEU A 50 -10.27 -4.95 -1.77
N ARG A 51 -10.93 -5.12 -2.91
CA ARG A 51 -10.39 -5.78 -4.11
C ARG A 51 -9.60 -4.85 -5.03
N TRP A 52 -9.44 -3.57 -4.66
CA TRP A 52 -8.65 -2.64 -5.47
C TRP A 52 -7.19 -3.03 -5.43
N MET A 53 -6.60 -3.26 -6.61
CA MET A 53 -5.21 -3.66 -6.75
C MET A 53 -4.28 -2.45 -6.71
N PHE A 54 -3.30 -2.50 -5.80
CA PHE A 54 -2.17 -1.60 -5.77
C PHE A 54 -0.96 -2.27 -6.43
N PRO A 55 -0.37 -1.65 -7.48
CA PRO A 55 0.87 -2.16 -8.07
C PRO A 55 2.01 -2.12 -7.05
N PHE A 56 3.01 -2.98 -7.24
CA PHE A 56 4.19 -3.01 -6.37
C PHE A 56 4.88 -1.64 -6.23
N GLU A 57 4.94 -0.84 -7.30
CA GLU A 57 5.51 0.52 -7.26
C GLU A 57 4.77 1.46 -6.29
N ASP A 58 3.44 1.37 -6.25
CA ASP A 58 2.62 2.15 -5.33
C ASP A 58 2.83 1.68 -3.89
N ILE A 59 2.97 0.37 -3.68
CA ILE A 59 3.22 -0.22 -2.36
C ILE A 59 4.61 0.20 -1.85
N VAL A 60 5.64 0.18 -2.70
CA VAL A 60 6.99 0.68 -2.38
C VAL A 60 6.93 2.16 -2.00
N THR A 61 6.19 2.98 -2.74
CA THR A 61 5.98 4.40 -2.42
C THR A 61 5.31 4.58 -1.06
N MET A 62 4.31 3.75 -0.75
CA MET A 62 3.65 3.74 0.55
C MET A 62 4.58 3.30 1.69
N ILE A 63 5.43 2.29 1.48
CA ILE A 63 6.47 1.85 2.42
C ILE A 63 7.42 3.00 2.75
N HIS A 64 8.00 3.64 1.74
CA HIS A 64 8.92 4.76 1.95
C HIS A 64 8.27 5.92 2.69
N ARG A 65 6.97 6.18 2.43
CA ARG A 65 6.24 7.19 3.17
C ARG A 65 6.00 6.78 4.62
N ALA A 66 5.61 5.54 4.86
CA ALA A 66 5.39 5.00 6.20
C ALA A 66 6.68 5.04 7.05
N GLU A 67 7.85 4.81 6.42
CA GLU A 67 9.17 4.93 7.03
C GLU A 67 9.67 6.37 7.24
N SER A 68 9.03 7.38 6.64
CA SER A 68 9.52 8.77 6.68
C SER A 68 9.37 9.47 8.04
N GLY A 69 8.95 8.77 9.09
CA GLY A 69 8.85 9.29 10.46
C GLY A 69 7.60 10.14 10.73
N SER A 70 6.87 10.58 9.70
CA SER A 70 5.60 11.30 9.87
C SER A 70 4.41 10.40 10.26
N PHE A 71 4.60 9.08 10.35
CA PHE A 71 3.61 8.07 10.74
C PHE A 71 4.12 7.21 11.91
N SER A 72 4.85 7.83 12.82
CA SER A 72 5.87 7.24 13.70
C SER A 72 5.50 6.02 14.57
N GLU A 73 4.23 5.69 14.80
CA GLU A 73 3.87 4.46 15.54
C GLU A 73 3.31 3.34 14.67
N ARG A 74 2.55 3.67 13.62
CA ARG A 74 1.84 2.67 12.80
C ARG A 74 2.47 2.47 11.41
N GLY A 75 3.28 3.43 10.98
CA GLY A 75 4.00 3.38 9.72
C GLY A 75 5.12 2.33 9.73
N SER A 76 5.78 2.12 10.87
CA SER A 76 6.81 1.09 11.02
C SER A 76 6.22 -0.32 10.83
N THR A 77 5.14 -0.66 11.53
CA THR A 77 4.44 -1.95 11.40
C THR A 77 3.95 -2.19 9.97
N ALA A 78 3.36 -1.16 9.35
CA ALA A 78 2.91 -1.22 7.96
C ALA A 78 4.07 -1.50 6.98
N SER A 79 5.17 -0.76 7.13
CA SER A 79 6.34 -0.89 6.25
C SER A 79 6.98 -2.28 6.34
N VAL A 80 7.05 -2.87 7.54
CA VAL A 80 7.59 -4.21 7.75
C VAL A 80 6.67 -5.26 7.12
N ALA A 81 5.36 -5.19 7.38
CA ALA A 81 4.39 -6.14 6.84
C ALA A 81 4.34 -6.13 5.30
N TRP A 82 4.31 -4.94 4.70
CA TRP A 82 4.26 -4.83 3.23
C TRP A 82 5.57 -5.21 2.56
N ARG A 83 6.72 -5.02 3.24
CA ARG A 83 8.00 -5.56 2.76
C ARG A 83 7.99 -7.08 2.72
N ALA A 84 7.51 -7.74 3.78
CA ALA A 84 7.40 -9.20 3.81
C ALA A 84 6.54 -9.73 2.66
N LEU A 85 5.38 -9.10 2.40
CA LEU A 85 4.53 -9.44 1.26
C LEU A 85 5.26 -9.31 -0.09
N LEU A 86 6.00 -8.23 -0.30
CA LEU A 86 6.75 -8.03 -1.54
C LEU A 86 7.89 -9.04 -1.69
N GLU A 87 8.57 -9.39 -0.59
CA GLU A 87 9.62 -10.40 -0.57
C GLU A 87 9.09 -11.80 -0.91
N GLU A 88 7.90 -12.17 -0.43
CA GLU A 88 7.22 -13.42 -0.80
C GLU A 88 6.96 -13.52 -2.32
N LYS A 89 6.75 -12.38 -2.98
CA LYS A 89 6.59 -12.28 -4.44
C LYS A 89 7.92 -12.06 -5.18
N GLY A 90 9.06 -12.11 -4.49
CA GLY A 90 10.39 -11.94 -5.07
C GLY A 90 10.75 -10.47 -5.40
N VAL A 91 9.95 -9.50 -4.95
CA VAL A 91 10.17 -8.08 -5.17
C VAL A 91 10.99 -7.50 -4.02
N LYS A 92 12.25 -7.17 -4.28
CA LYS A 92 13.12 -6.54 -3.28
C LYS A 92 12.81 -5.06 -3.16
N VAL A 93 12.39 -4.62 -1.97
CA VAL A 93 12.24 -3.20 -1.66
C VAL A 93 13.59 -2.65 -1.18
N PRO A 94 14.24 -1.72 -1.91
CA PRO A 94 15.49 -1.16 -1.46
C PRO A 94 15.28 -0.42 -0.13
N ALA A 95 16.18 -0.64 0.83
CA ALA A 95 16.19 0.13 2.07
C ALA A 95 16.38 1.62 1.74
N LYS A 96 15.62 2.50 2.42
CA LYS A 96 15.77 3.94 2.27
C LYS A 96 17.23 4.33 2.56
N LYS A 97 17.95 4.84 1.56
CA LYS A 97 19.27 5.45 1.78
C LYS A 97 19.07 6.62 2.75
N LYS A 98 19.79 6.57 3.87
CA LYS A 98 19.84 7.66 4.88
C LYS A 98 20.29 8.96 4.23
#